data_AF-A0A963KNN5-F1
#
_entry.id   AF-A0A963KNN5-F1
#
_cell.length_a   1.000
_cell.length_b   1.000
_cell.length_c   1.000
_cell.angle_alpha   90.00
_cell.angle_beta   90.00
_cell.angle_gamma   90.00
#
_symmetry.space_group_name_H-M   'P 1'
#
loop_
_entity.id
_entity.type
_entity.pdbx_description
1 polymer ?
#
loop_
_entity_poly.entity_id
_entity_poly.type
_entity_poly.pdbx_seq_one_letter_code
_entity_poly.pdbx_strand_id
1 'polypeptide(L)' 'MRARANGFKGNKAALPCKPCAVCGRPMVWRRRWARNWEVVTVCSDACRLSRQRHG' A
#
# COMPACT_ATOMS: atom_id res chain seq x y z
N MET A 1 -18.65 2.23 22.27
CA MET A 1 -18.20 1.28 21.23
C MET A 1 -18.19 1.98 19.88
N ARG A 2 -17.02 2.32 19.32
CA ARG A 2 -16.91 2.95 18.00
C ARG A 2 -16.30 1.95 17.02
N ALA A 3 -17.13 1.36 16.18
CA ALA A 3 -16.67 0.68 14.97
C ALA A 3 -17.49 1.23 13.79
N ARG A 4 -16.95 2.28 13.17
CA ARG A 4 -17.46 2.85 11.93
C ARG A 4 -17.20 1.86 10.80
N ALA A 5 -18.16 0.98 10.53
CA ALA A 5 -18.18 0.17 9.31
C ALA A 5 -18.57 1.06 8.13
N ASN A 6 -17.63 1.88 7.65
CA ASN A 6 -17.76 2.51 6.33
C ASN A 6 -17.46 1.42 5.29
N GLY A 7 -18.51 0.68 4.92
CA GLY A 7 -18.50 -0.24 3.79
C GLY A 7 -18.15 0.53 2.51
N PHE A 8 -16.91 0.39 2.07
CA PHE A 8 -16.45 1.01 0.84
C PHE A 8 -17.00 0.21 -0.34
N LYS A 9 -18.10 0.72 -0.95
CA LYS A 9 -18.61 0.25 -2.25
C LYS A 9 -17.49 0.39 -3.29
N GLY A 10 -16.85 -0.72 -3.61
CA GLY A 10 -15.78 -0.76 -4.59
C GLY A 10 -15.01 -2.04 -4.37
N ASN A 11 -15.29 -3.03 -5.21
CA ASN A 11 -14.58 -4.30 -5.25
C ASN A 11 -13.11 -4.06 -5.62
N LYS A 12 -12.29 -3.63 -4.66
CA LYS A 12 -10.84 -3.41 -4.81
C LYS A 12 -10.07 -4.73 -4.75
N ALA A 13 -10.76 -5.87 -4.63
CA ALA A 13 -10.15 -7.19 -4.61
C ALA A 13 -9.47 -7.55 -5.94
N ALA A 14 -9.96 -7.01 -7.07
CA ALA A 14 -9.35 -7.22 -8.39
C ALA A 14 -8.11 -6.35 -8.63
N LEU A 15 -7.79 -5.41 -7.73
CA LEU A 15 -6.59 -4.59 -7.89
C LEU A 15 -5.36 -5.38 -7.46
N PRO A 16 -4.24 -5.27 -8.20
CA PRO A 16 -3.01 -5.94 -7.81
C PRO A 16 -2.60 -5.47 -6.41
N CYS A 17 -2.45 -6.44 -5.52
CA CYS A 17 -2.00 -6.25 -4.15
C CYS A 17 -0.62 -6.90 -4.02
N LYS A 18 0.32 -6.21 -3.39
CA LYS A 18 1.65 -6.77 -3.10
C LYS A 18 2.09 -6.47 -1.68
N PRO A 19 2.95 -7.29 -1.06
CA PRO A 19 3.45 -7.02 0.27
C PRO A 19 4.39 -5.81 0.26
N CYS A 20 4.29 -4.94 1.27
CA CYS A 20 5.27 -3.89 1.50
C CYS A 20 6.59 -4.49 2.01
N ALA A 21 7.72 -4.18 1.36
CA ALA A 21 9.04 -4.69 1.74
C ALA A 21 9.53 -4.23 3.12
N VAL A 22 8.88 -3.24 3.75
CA VAL A 22 9.29 -2.66 5.03
C VAL A 22 8.38 -3.08 6.17
N CYS A 23 7.06 -3.06 5.96
CA CYS A 23 6.08 -3.33 7.02
C CYS A 23 5.24 -4.58 6.79
N GLY A 24 5.43 -5.30 5.67
CA GLY A 24 4.70 -6.53 5.34
C GLY A 24 3.21 -6.34 5.02
N ARG A 25 2.67 -5.13 5.16
CA ARG A 25 1.23 -4.87 4.95
C ARG A 25 0.81 -5.05 3.49
N PRO A 26 -0.41 -5.56 3.22
CA PRO A 26 -0.94 -5.68 1.87
C PRO A 26 -1.13 -4.29 1.24
N MET A 27 -0.30 -3.98 0.26
CA MET A 27 -0.32 -2.73 -0.47
C MET A 27 -1.20 -2.88 -1.71
N VAL A 28 -2.40 -2.31 -1.65
CA VAL A 28 -3.33 -2.25 -2.79
C VAL A 28 -2.86 -1.19 -3.79
N TRP A 29 -2.96 -1.50 -5.09
CA TRP A 29 -2.70 -0.57 -6.17
C TRP A 29 -3.38 0.80 -5.98
N ARG A 30 -2.67 1.87 -6.35
CA ARG A 30 -3.15 3.25 -6.33
C ARG A 30 -2.90 3.88 -7.70
N ARG A 31 -3.82 4.73 -8.16
CA ARG A 31 -3.70 5.44 -9.45
C ARG A 31 -2.39 6.22 -9.59
N ARG A 32 -1.88 6.81 -8.50
CA ARG A 32 -0.58 7.51 -8.49
C ARG A 32 0.61 6.62 -8.88
N TRP A 33 0.44 5.30 -8.76
CA TRP A 33 1.47 4.31 -9.06
C TRP A 33 1.35 3.71 -10.46
N ALA A 34 0.39 4.15 -11.28
CA ALA A 34 0.18 3.58 -12.61
C ALA A 34 1.44 3.54 -13.49
N ARG A 35 2.33 4.54 -13.37
CA ARG A 35 3.57 4.64 -14.16
C ARG A 35 4.78 3.91 -13.58
N ASN A 36 4.76 3.60 -12.29
CA ASN A 36 5.94 3.09 -11.58
C ASN A 36 5.60 1.90 -10.66
N TRP A 37 4.44 1.27 -10.87
CA TRP A 37 3.97 0.18 -10.03
C TRP A 37 5.01 -0.93 -9.92
N GLU A 38 5.70 -1.27 -11.01
CA GLU A 38 6.74 -2.31 -11.02
C GLU A 38 7.89 -2.01 -10.05
N VAL A 39 8.32 -0.75 -9.95
CA VAL A 39 9.45 -0.35 -9.08
C VAL A 39 9.03 -0.02 -7.64
N VAL A 40 7.75 0.29 -7.39
CA VAL A 40 7.28 0.64 -6.04
C VAL A 40 7.23 -0.59 -5.15
N THR A 41 8.09 -0.72 -4.15
CA THR A 41 8.12 -1.86 -3.22
C THR A 41 7.53 -1.55 -1.83
N VAL A 42 7.15 -0.29 -1.59
CA VAL A 42 6.77 0.23 -0.26
C VAL A 42 5.41 0.91 -0.26
N CYS A 43 4.63 0.75 0.81
CA CYS A 43 3.25 1.22 0.89
C CYS A 43 3.10 2.73 1.08
N SER A 44 4.11 3.40 1.62
CA SER A 44 4.07 4.81 2.00
C SER A 44 5.46 5.43 1.98
N ASP A 45 5.51 6.76 1.90
CA ASP A 45 6.77 7.50 2.01
C ASP A 45 7.45 7.29 3.37
N ALA A 46 6.67 7.09 4.44
CA ALA A 46 7.22 6.71 5.74
C ALA A 46 8.01 5.39 5.68
N CYS A 47 7.48 4.36 4.99
CA CYS A 47 8.21 3.11 4.76
C CYS A 47 9.41 3.33 3.83
N ARG A 48 9.29 4.19 2.82
CA ARG A 48 10.41 4.57 1.94
C ARG A 48 11.56 5.23 2.71
N LEU A 49 11.24 6.13 3.64
CA LEU A 49 12.19 6.82 4.52
C LEU A 49 12.78 5.86 5.56
N SER A 50 11.96 4.97 6.13
CA SER A 50 12.41 3.95 7.09
C SER A 50 13.42 2.99 6.46
N ARG A 51 13.19 2.54 5.21
CA ARG A 51 14.15 1.71 4.46
C ARG A 51 15.50 2.39 4.25
N GLN A 52 15.55 3.72 4.12
CA GLN A 52 16.80 4.47 3.96
C GLN A 52 17.56 4.65 5.28
N ARG A 53 16.89 4.50 6.43
CA ARG A 53 17.49 4.66 7.77
C ARG A 53 17.92 3.34 8.42
N HIS A 54 17.44 2.20 7.91
CA HIS A 54 17.80 0.86 8.37
C HIS A 54 18.81 0.15 7.44
N GLY A 55 19.59 0.92 6.69
CA GLY A 55 20.77 0.43 5.97
C GLY A 55 22.02 0.60 6.81
#